data_AF-A0A962FT58-F1
#
_entry.id   AF-A0A962FT58-F1
#
_cell.length_a   1.000
_cell.length_b   1.000
_cell.length_c   1.000
_cell.angle_alpha   90.00
_cell.angle_beta   90.00
_cell.angle_gamma   90.00
#
_symmetry.space_group_name_H-M   'P 1'
#
loop_
_entity.id
_entity.type
_entity.pdbx_description
1 polymer ?
#
loop_
_entity_poly.entity_id
_entity_poly.type
_entity_poly.pdbx_seq_one_letter_code
_entity_poly.pdbx_strand_id
1 'polypeptide(L)'
;TRGAEVSRSVPHILDEAKRLADSGSREITLLGQNVNAFHGEGPDGASWSLARLIAEIATIPGIERIRYTTSHPGDMQDDLLEAHRDIPKLMPYLHLPVQSGSNKILKAMNRKHTAESYLET
;
A
#
# COMPACT_ATOMS: atom_id res chain seq x y z
N THR A 1 -22.47 -8.13 -4.52
CA THR A 1 -21.64 -7.42 -3.53
C THR A 1 -20.30 -8.14 -3.43
N ARG A 2 -19.17 -7.44 -3.32
CA ARG A 2 -17.81 -8.02 -3.43
C ARG A 2 -17.29 -8.74 -2.17
N GLY A 3 -18.16 -9.15 -1.24
CA GLY A 3 -17.77 -9.80 0.02
C GLY A 3 -17.02 -8.88 0.98
N ALA A 4 -16.59 -9.42 2.12
CA ALA A 4 -15.68 -8.73 3.03
C ALA A 4 -14.28 -8.64 2.39
N GLU A 5 -13.55 -7.55 2.65
CA GLU A 5 -12.16 -7.44 2.23
C GLU A 5 -11.30 -8.43 3.02
N VAL A 6 -10.44 -9.17 2.31
CA VAL A 6 -9.54 -10.16 2.90
C VAL A 6 -8.14 -9.92 2.34
N SER A 7 -7.18 -9.72 3.23
CA SER A 7 -5.77 -9.65 2.88
C SER A 7 -5.21 -11.06 2.67
N ARG A 8 -4.45 -11.27 1.59
CA ARG A 8 -3.67 -12.51 1.42
C ARG A 8 -2.59 -12.60 2.50
N SER A 9 -2.20 -13.83 2.86
CA SER A 9 -1.09 -14.02 3.79
C SER A 9 0.23 -13.52 3.19
N VAL A 10 1.08 -12.95 4.03
CA VAL A 10 2.38 -12.40 3.64
C VAL A 10 3.27 -13.46 2.99
N PRO A 11 3.44 -14.69 3.55
CA PRO A 11 4.31 -15.70 2.94
C PRO A 11 3.92 -16.00 1.50
N HIS A 12 2.62 -16.08 1.21
CA HIS A 12 2.13 -16.35 -0.13
C HIS A 12 2.47 -15.22 -1.11
N ILE A 13 2.38 -13.96 -0.69
CA ILE A 13 2.74 -12.81 -1.52
C ILE A 13 4.26 -12.78 -1.77
N LEU A 14 5.07 -13.03 -0.73
CA LEU A 14 6.53 -13.05 -0.86
C LEU A 14 7.01 -14.16 -1.78
N ASP A 15 6.42 -15.36 -1.68
CA ASP A 15 6.76 -16.48 -2.56
C ASP A 15 6.39 -16.18 -4.02
N GLU A 16 5.27 -15.49 -4.25
CA GLU A 16 4.90 -15.02 -5.59
C GLU A 16 5.87 -13.97 -6.12
N ALA A 17 6.23 -12.98 -5.30
CA ALA A 17 7.18 -11.94 -5.68
C ALA A 17 8.57 -12.53 -6.03
N LYS A 18 9.05 -13.53 -5.27
CA LYS A 18 10.29 -14.25 -5.57
C LYS A 18 10.21 -14.98 -6.91
N ARG A 19 9.13 -15.74 -7.17
CA ARG A 19 8.94 -16.42 -8.46
C ARG A 19 8.91 -15.45 -9.64
N LEU A 20 8.30 -14.27 -9.46
CA LEU A 20 8.30 -13.22 -10.48
C LEU A 20 9.70 -12.63 -10.70
N ALA A 21 10.49 -12.44 -9.64
CA ALA A 21 11.88 -11.99 -9.75
C ALA A 21 12.73 -13.03 -10.49
N ASP A 22 12.58 -14.31 -10.15
CA ASP A 22 13.30 -15.44 -10.77
C ASP A 22 12.97 -15.56 -12.27
N SER A 23 11.76 -15.18 -12.70
CA SER A 23 11.37 -15.14 -14.11
C SER A 23 11.82 -13.87 -14.85
N GLY A 24 12.57 -13.00 -14.19
CA GLY A 24 13.17 -11.80 -14.77
C GLY A 24 12.39 -10.50 -14.54
N SER A 25 11.31 -10.53 -13.75
CA SER A 25 10.57 -9.31 -13.41
C SER A 25 11.43 -8.39 -12.55
N ARG A 26 11.49 -7.11 -12.93
CA ARG A 26 12.25 -6.07 -12.20
C ARG A 26 11.36 -5.12 -11.40
N GLU A 27 10.04 -5.13 -11.64
CA GLU A 27 9.07 -4.32 -10.91
C GLU A 27 7.94 -5.19 -10.35
N ILE A 28 7.58 -4.94 -9.09
CA ILE A 28 6.39 -5.51 -8.46
C ILE A 28 5.36 -4.40 -8.27
N THR A 29 4.12 -4.64 -8.71
CA THR A 29 2.99 -3.76 -8.44
C THR A 29 1.98 -4.46 -7.54
N LEU A 30 1.75 -3.92 -6.34
CA LEU A 30 0.76 -4.41 -5.39
C LEU A 30 -0.62 -3.82 -5.73
N LEU A 31 -1.61 -4.69 -5.87
CA LEU A 31 -2.97 -4.37 -6.30
C LEU A 31 -4.01 -4.87 -5.29
N GLY A 32 -5.13 -4.17 -5.17
CA GLY A 32 -6.20 -4.46 -4.22
C GLY A 32 -7.38 -3.51 -4.41
N GLN A 33 -8.39 -3.59 -3.54
CA GLN A 33 -9.47 -2.59 -3.52
C GLN A 33 -9.05 -1.35 -2.72
N ASN A 34 -8.46 -1.59 -1.54
CA ASN A 34 -7.81 -0.60 -0.70
C ASN A 34 -6.45 -1.14 -0.25
N VAL A 35 -5.39 -0.88 -1.03
CA VAL A 35 -4.09 -1.54 -0.83
C VAL A 35 -3.37 -1.06 0.42
N ASN A 36 -3.48 0.22 0.78
CA ASN A 36 -2.84 0.76 1.98
C ASN A 36 -3.56 0.40 3.29
N ALA A 37 -4.73 -0.23 3.22
CA ALA A 37 -5.35 -0.90 4.37
C ALA A 37 -4.93 -2.38 4.52
N PHE A 38 -3.88 -2.83 3.82
CA PHE A 38 -3.40 -4.21 3.90
C PHE A 38 -3.01 -4.59 5.34
N HIS A 39 -3.54 -5.72 5.79
CA HIS A 39 -3.23 -6.35 7.08
C HIS A 39 -3.11 -7.87 6.90
N GLY A 40 -1.97 -8.33 6.39
CA GLY A 40 -1.73 -9.75 6.11
C GLY A 40 -1.17 -10.49 7.32
N GLU A 41 -1.48 -11.78 7.45
CA GLU A 41 -0.81 -12.65 8.43
C GLU A 41 0.63 -12.93 7.98
N GLY A 42 1.58 -12.60 8.85
CA GLY A 42 3.01 -12.83 8.72
C GLY A 42 3.41 -14.29 8.96
N PRO A 43 4.65 -14.68 8.63
CA PRO A 43 5.17 -16.02 8.93
C PRO A 43 5.25 -16.32 10.44
N ASP A 44 5.29 -15.28 11.27
CA ASP A 44 5.25 -15.32 12.73
C ASP A 44 3.82 -15.32 13.31
N GLY A 45 2.79 -15.32 12.44
CA GLY A 45 1.39 -15.18 12.84
C GLY A 45 1.00 -13.75 13.25
N ALA A 46 1.94 -12.79 13.22
CA ALA A 46 1.65 -11.39 13.49
C ALA A 46 1.04 -10.71 12.27
N SER A 47 0.21 -9.68 12.48
CA SER A 47 -0.29 -8.88 11.36
C SER A 47 0.80 -7.95 10.84
N TRP A 48 0.96 -7.89 9.51
CA TRP A 48 1.89 -7.00 8.83
C TRP A 48 1.13 -5.91 8.07
N SER A 49 1.63 -4.68 8.16
CA SER A 49 1.17 -3.56 7.35
C SER A 49 1.70 -3.63 5.92
N LEU A 50 1.14 -2.79 5.04
CA LEU A 50 1.66 -2.62 3.69
C LEU A 50 3.14 -2.20 3.69
N ALA A 51 3.51 -1.27 4.59
CA ALA A 51 4.88 -0.77 4.69
C ALA A 51 5.88 -1.88 4.99
N ARG A 52 5.55 -2.75 5.96
CA ARG A 52 6.38 -3.91 6.31
C ARG A 52 6.50 -4.90 5.15
N LEU A 53 5.40 -5.17 4.43
CA LEU A 53 5.42 -6.02 3.24
C LEU A 53 6.32 -5.44 2.14
N ILE A 54 6.24 -4.12 1.88
CA ILE A 54 7.10 -3.45 0.89
C ILE A 54 8.57 -3.55 1.27
N ALA A 55 8.90 -3.33 2.55
CA ALA A 55 10.27 -3.46 3.05
C ALA A 55 10.83 -4.86 2.78
N GLU A 56 10.03 -5.90 3.03
CA GLU A 56 10.46 -7.28 2.78
C GLU A 56 10.62 -7.57 1.28
N ILE A 57 9.67 -7.13 0.43
CA ILE A 57 9.79 -7.27 -1.04
C ILE A 57 11.04 -6.55 -1.57
N ALA A 58 11.41 -5.41 -0.99
CA ALA A 58 12.59 -4.66 -1.39
C ALA A 58 13.91 -5.43 -1.18
N THR A 59 13.93 -6.41 -0.26
CA THR A 59 15.10 -7.28 -0.04
C THR A 59 15.27 -8.35 -1.13
N ILE A 60 14.25 -8.62 -1.93
CA ILE A 60 14.27 -9.68 -2.95
C ILE A 60 15.29 -9.30 -4.05
N PRO A 61 16.31 -10.14 -4.31
CA PRO A 61 17.27 -9.92 -5.37
C PRO A 61 16.59 -9.78 -6.74
N GLY A 62 17.04 -8.81 -7.53
CA GLY A 62 16.53 -8.58 -8.88
C GLY A 62 15.25 -7.75 -8.96
N ILE A 63 14.57 -7.46 -7.84
CA ILE A 63 13.55 -6.42 -7.79
C ILE A 63 14.22 -5.06 -7.67
N GLU A 64 13.92 -4.17 -8.61
CA GLU A 64 14.46 -2.82 -8.69
C GLU A 64 13.42 -1.75 -8.34
N ARG A 65 12.13 -2.06 -8.55
CA ARG A 65 11.02 -1.12 -8.34
C ARG A 65 9.82 -1.77 -7.68
N ILE A 66 9.16 -1.02 -6.82
CA ILE A 66 7.92 -1.41 -6.16
C ILE A 66 6.91 -0.28 -6.34
N ARG A 67 5.69 -0.65 -6.72
CA ARG A 67 4.54 0.26 -6.79
C ARG A 67 3.37 -0.34 -6.05
N TYR A 68 2.44 0.52 -5.68
CA TYR A 68 1.09 0.14 -5.32
C TYR A 68 0.12 1.14 -5.93
N THR A 69 -1.11 0.70 -6.15
CA THR A 69 -2.20 1.58 -6.59
C THR A 69 -3.42 1.34 -5.72
N THR A 70 -4.50 2.08 -5.95
CA THR A 70 -5.75 1.98 -5.18
C THR A 70 -5.57 2.23 -3.68
N SER A 71 -5.03 3.40 -3.34
CA SER A 71 -4.94 3.84 -1.96
C SER A 71 -6.20 4.58 -1.53
N HIS A 72 -6.64 4.36 -0.30
CA HIS A 72 -7.66 5.17 0.33
C HIS A 72 -7.00 6.25 1.21
N PRO A 73 -7.36 7.54 1.07
CA PRO A 73 -6.65 8.59 1.80
C PRO A 73 -6.73 8.51 3.32
N GLY A 74 -7.79 7.91 3.87
CA GLY A 74 -7.91 7.72 5.33
C GLY A 74 -6.98 6.65 5.91
N ASP A 75 -6.33 5.86 5.06
CA ASP A 75 -5.47 4.74 5.47
C ASP A 75 -3.99 5.00 5.16
N MET A 76 -3.62 6.27 4.93
CA MET A 76 -2.22 6.68 4.83
C MET A 76 -1.66 6.86 6.23
N GLN A 77 -0.99 5.82 6.73
CA GLN A 77 -0.36 5.79 8.04
C GLN A 77 1.11 6.23 7.96
N ASP A 78 1.67 6.65 9.09
CA ASP A 78 3.05 7.14 9.19
C ASP A 78 4.08 6.12 8.70
N ASP A 79 3.86 4.82 8.94
CA ASP A 79 4.77 3.76 8.52
C ASP A 79 4.93 3.68 6.98
N LEU A 80 3.86 3.97 6.23
CA LEU A 80 3.88 4.01 4.78
C LEU A 80 4.55 5.30 4.26
N LEU A 81 4.45 6.40 5.00
CA LEU A 81 5.21 7.63 4.70
C LEU A 81 6.71 7.41 4.93
N GLU A 82 7.07 6.77 6.04
CA GLU A 82 8.45 6.38 6.34
C GLU A 82 9.00 5.41 5.30
N ALA A 83 8.20 4.44 4.83
CA ALA A 83 8.59 3.55 3.74
C ALA A 83 8.94 4.31 2.46
N HIS A 84 8.18 5.34 2.09
CA HIS A 84 8.51 6.21 0.94
C HIS A 84 9.79 7.01 1.13
N ARG A 85 10.13 7.38 2.37
CA ARG A 85 11.39 8.07 2.70
C ARG A 85 12.58 7.11 2.64
N ASP A 86 12.43 5.90 3.20
CA ASP A 86 13.55 5.05 3.59
C ASP A 86 13.82 3.89 2.61
N ILE A 87 12.88 3.54 1.72
CA ILE A 87 13.02 2.41 0.79
C ILE A 87 13.25 2.94 -0.63
N PRO A 88 14.50 2.95 -1.15
CA PRO A 88 14.78 3.53 -2.47
C PRO A 88 14.10 2.82 -3.64
N LYS A 89 13.77 1.53 -3.47
CA LYS A 89 13.05 0.73 -4.47
C LYS A 89 11.56 1.04 -4.51
N LEU A 90 11.00 1.67 -3.48
CA LEU A 90 9.63 2.14 -3.49
C LEU A 90 9.57 3.39 -4.35
N MET A 91 8.80 3.33 -5.43
CA MET A 91 8.70 4.46 -6.35
C MET A 91 8.06 5.66 -5.65
N PRO A 92 8.59 6.90 -5.82
CA PRO A 92 8.02 8.14 -5.28
C PRO A 92 6.75 8.54 -6.05
N TYR A 93 5.75 7.67 -6.00
CA TYR A 93 4.48 7.77 -6.67
C TYR A 93 3.40 7.28 -5.72
N LEU A 94 2.43 8.14 -5.44
CA LEU A 94 1.30 7.84 -4.58
C LEU A 94 0.00 8.05 -5.36
N HIS A 95 -0.71 6.97 -5.66
CA HIS A 95 -2.04 7.04 -6.26
C HIS A 95 -3.10 7.32 -5.18
N LEU A 96 -3.28 8.60 -4.84
CA LEU A 96 -4.17 9.07 -3.78
C LEU A 96 -5.39 9.84 -4.35
N PRO A 97 -6.55 9.19 -4.51
CA PRO A 97 -7.73 9.85 -5.01
C PRO A 97 -8.46 10.58 -3.87
N VAL A 98 -8.10 11.85 -3.64
CA VAL A 98 -8.68 12.74 -2.60
C VAL A 98 -10.14 13.13 -2.86
N GLN A 99 -10.67 12.84 -4.05
CA GLN A 99 -12.06 13.05 -4.49
C GLN A 99 -12.49 14.52 -4.66
N SER A 100 -12.37 15.36 -3.63
CA SER A 100 -12.80 16.76 -3.67
C SER A 100 -12.03 17.63 -2.67
N GLY A 101 -11.80 18.90 -3.02
CA GLY A 101 -11.25 19.91 -2.09
C GLY A 101 -12.30 20.65 -1.26
N SER A 102 -13.59 20.30 -1.37
CA SER A 102 -14.67 20.94 -0.60
C SER A 102 -15.14 20.05 0.54
N ASN A 103 -15.01 20.51 1.78
CA ASN A 103 -15.50 19.79 2.96
C ASN A 103 -16.99 19.45 2.88
N LYS A 104 -17.80 20.33 2.26
CA LYS A 104 -19.23 20.08 2.02
C LYS A 104 -19.44 18.86 1.10
N ILE A 105 -18.67 18.75 0.03
CA ILE A 105 -18.75 17.66 -0.93
C ILE A 105 -18.18 16.37 -0.34
N LEU A 106 -17.03 16.44 0.34
CA LEU A 106 -16.43 15.30 1.05
C LEU A 106 -17.41 14.67 2.04
N LYS A 107 -18.08 15.49 2.86
CA LYS A 107 -19.12 15.03 3.78
C LYS A 107 -20.31 14.38 3.05
N ALA A 108 -20.76 14.96 1.93
CA ALA A 108 -21.83 14.39 1.11
C ALA A 108 -21.44 13.03 0.48
N MET A 109 -20.16 12.82 0.21
CA MET A 109 -19.58 11.55 -0.26
C MET A 109 -19.27 10.57 0.88
N ASN A 110 -19.66 10.87 2.12
CA ASN A 110 -19.34 10.09 3.32
C ASN A 110 -17.84 9.88 3.53
N ARG A 111 -17.01 10.85 3.15
CA ARG A 111 -15.57 10.85 3.44
C ARG A 111 -15.33 11.34 4.87
N LYS A 112 -14.36 10.71 5.55
CA LYS A 112 -14.01 10.98 6.95
C LYS A 112 -12.81 11.93 7.13
N HIS A 113 -12.34 12.54 6.05
CA HIS A 113 -11.24 13.51 6.04
C HIS A 113 -11.74 14.86 5.51
N THR A 114 -10.95 15.91 5.74
CA THR A 114 -11.22 17.28 5.26
C THR A 114 -10.16 17.72 4.27
N ALA A 115 -10.33 18.89 3.65
CA ALA A 115 -9.28 19.49 2.84
C ALA A 115 -8.09 19.91 3.72
N GLU A 116 -8.37 20.45 4.91
CA GLU A 116 -7.36 20.91 5.87
C GLU A 116 -6.48 19.77 6.37
N SER A 117 -7.01 18.55 6.54
CA SER A 117 -6.22 17.40 7.00
C SER A 117 -5.08 17.01 6.05
N TYR A 118 -5.10 17.46 4.79
CA TYR A 118 -3.98 17.27 3.86
C TYR A 118 -2.98 18.44 3.85
N LEU A 119 -3.37 19.59 4.41
CA LEU A 119 -2.53 20.78 4.48
C LEU A 119 -1.80 20.87 5.83
N GLU A 120 -2.27 20.14 6.84
CA GLU A 120 -1.58 19.99 8.12
C GLU A 120 -0.21 19.33 7.89
N THR A 121 0.83 19.95 8.47
CA THR A 121 2.25 19.57 8.32
C THR A 121 2.83 19.14 9.65
#